data_AF-A0A4S4G352-F1
#
_entry.id   AF-A0A4S4G352-F1
#
_cell.length_a   1.000
_cell.length_b   1.000
_cell.length_c   1.000
_cell.angle_alpha   90.00
_cell.angle_beta   90.00
_cell.angle_gamma   90.00
#
_symmetry.space_group_name_H-M   'P 1'
#
loop_
_entity.id
_entity.type
_entity.pdbx_description
1 polymer ?
#
loop_
_entity_poly.entity_id
_entity_poly.type
_entity_poly.pdbx_seq_one_letter_code
_entity_poly.pdbx_strand_id
1 'polypeptide(L)'
;MTESTNRAKKTSWAQWRYLVVASACVVLAALAAALLALPDLPVAGAGGATGAADALGAGAGGTGADSCPRWLYLVGTCVLVAVVEELVFRSLFLRAVRRVCGPKATIVATAVVFAALHGLPIGIEGDPVAELVAASLTLKFLEALAFGIVLAAMLFRGGTLPLVIALHAVFDIIYFAGPVLIGGDFPATYAATTPAGFASLAAATLILAIPAACALRFPESSFSLGFPEPH
;
A
#
# COMPACT_ATOMS: atom_id res chain seq x y z
N MET A 1 -35.26 -9.95 33.35
CA MET A 1 -34.93 -8.65 32.71
C MET A 1 -33.49 -8.32 33.09
N THR A 2 -32.51 -8.96 32.45
CA THR A 2 -31.74 -8.48 31.27
C THR A 2 -30.89 -7.23 31.55
N GLU A 3 -29.87 -7.37 32.40
CA GLU A 3 -28.66 -6.54 32.34
C GLU A 3 -27.61 -7.27 31.49
N SER A 4 -27.77 -7.27 30.16
CA SER A 4 -26.74 -7.83 29.26
C SER A 4 -26.62 -7.03 27.96
N THR A 5 -26.65 -5.71 28.04
CA THR A 5 -26.45 -4.85 26.88
C THR A 5 -25.51 -3.70 27.23
N ASN A 6 -24.45 -3.55 26.42
CA ASN A 6 -23.42 -2.50 26.46
C ASN A 6 -22.19 -2.69 27.36
N ARG A 7 -21.54 -3.87 27.31
CA ARG A 7 -20.06 -3.85 27.36
C ARG A 7 -19.53 -3.55 25.96
N ALA A 8 -19.39 -2.27 25.64
CA ALA A 8 -18.43 -1.88 24.61
C ALA A 8 -17.09 -2.52 25.02
N LYS A 9 -16.63 -3.54 24.29
CA LYS A 9 -15.32 -4.16 24.53
C LYS A 9 -14.28 -3.05 24.39
N LYS A 10 -13.81 -2.50 25.51
CA LYS A 10 -12.73 -1.50 25.51
C LYS A 10 -11.55 -2.16 24.80
N THR A 11 -11.17 -1.60 23.65
CA THR A 11 -9.93 -1.99 22.96
C THR A 11 -8.79 -1.87 23.95
N SER A 12 -8.00 -2.93 24.11
CA SER A 12 -6.92 -2.90 25.08
C SER A 12 -5.89 -1.83 24.69
N TRP A 13 -5.25 -1.21 25.68
CA TRP A 13 -4.22 -0.19 25.43
C TRP A 13 -3.12 -0.67 24.46
N ALA A 14 -2.76 -1.96 24.52
CA ALA A 14 -1.79 -2.57 23.62
C ALA A 14 -2.30 -2.75 22.17
N GLN A 15 -3.61 -2.92 21.97
CA GLN A 15 -4.22 -2.94 20.63
C GLN A 15 -4.19 -1.53 20.03
N TRP A 16 -4.66 -0.54 20.79
CA TRP A 16 -4.70 0.85 20.34
C TRP A 16 -3.31 1.40 19.98
N ARG A 17 -2.31 1.14 20.82
CA ARG A 17 -0.91 1.50 20.54
C ARG A 17 -0.39 0.88 19.25
N TYR A 18 -0.71 -0.38 18.99
CA TYR A 18 -0.29 -1.01 17.74
C TYR A 18 -0.93 -0.33 16.53
N LEU A 19 -2.24 -0.06 16.56
CA LEU A 19 -2.94 0.59 15.46
C LEU A 19 -2.34 1.97 15.15
N VAL A 20 -2.06 2.78 16.18
CA VAL A 20 -1.45 4.11 16.00
C VAL A 20 -0.04 4.01 15.42
N VAL A 21 0.82 3.16 15.98
CA VAL A 21 2.20 3.00 15.51
C VAL A 21 2.23 2.43 14.09
N ALA A 22 1.42 1.41 13.80
CA ALA A 22 1.31 0.82 12.46
C ALA A 22 0.83 1.87 11.44
N SER A 23 -0.19 2.66 11.77
CA SER A 23 -0.69 3.74 10.90
C SER A 23 0.41 4.78 10.63
N ALA A 24 1.13 5.19 11.67
CA ALA A 24 2.24 6.13 11.53
C ALA A 24 3.36 5.58 10.65
N CYS A 25 3.74 4.31 10.83
CA CYS A 25 4.74 3.66 9.99
C CYS A 25 4.31 3.57 8.52
N VAL A 26 3.03 3.30 8.23
CA VAL A 26 2.50 3.30 6.85
C VAL A 26 2.69 4.68 6.21
N VAL A 27 2.28 5.75 6.90
CA VAL A 27 2.44 7.12 6.38
C VAL A 27 3.90 7.51 6.23
N LEU A 28 4.74 7.18 7.21
CA LEU A 28 6.18 7.46 7.18
C LEU A 28 6.90 6.70 6.07
N ALA A 29 6.51 5.45 5.79
CA ALA A 29 7.06 4.67 4.69
C ALA A 29 6.78 5.35 3.34
N ALA A 30 5.54 5.79 3.12
CA ALA A 30 5.17 6.51 1.90
C ALA A 30 5.90 7.85 1.78
N LEU A 31 6.02 8.61 2.88
CA LEU A 31 6.75 9.89 2.89
C LEU A 31 8.24 9.69 2.58
N ALA A 32 8.88 8.68 3.20
CA ALA A 32 10.28 8.36 2.95
C ALA A 32 10.50 7.96 1.48
N ALA A 33 9.61 7.13 0.93
CA ALA A 33 9.65 6.76 -0.49
C ALA A 33 9.52 7.98 -1.41
N ALA A 34 8.51 8.82 -1.17
CA ALA A 34 8.23 9.99 -1.99
C ALA A 34 9.41 10.98 -1.99
N LEU A 35 10.02 11.24 -0.81
CA LEU A 35 11.15 12.14 -0.68
C LEU A 35 12.42 11.61 -1.36
N LEU A 36 12.69 10.30 -1.24
CA LEU A 36 13.87 9.68 -1.84
C LEU A 36 13.77 9.54 -3.36
N ALA A 37 12.55 9.48 -3.91
CA ALA A 37 12.31 9.41 -5.35
C ALA A 37 12.33 10.77 -6.05
N LEU A 38 12.35 11.90 -5.32
CA LEU A 38 12.39 13.25 -5.90
C LEU A 38 13.50 13.46 -6.95
N PRO A 39 14.75 12.95 -6.78
CA PRO A 39 15.81 13.14 -7.76
C PRO A 39 15.55 12.51 -9.13
N ASP A 40 14.67 11.49 -9.20
CA ASP A 40 14.34 10.78 -10.44
C ASP A 40 13.17 11.43 -11.20
N LEU A 41 12.52 12.43 -10.61
CA LEU A 41 11.40 13.10 -11.27
C LEU A 41 11.94 14.06 -12.34
N PRO A 42 11.32 14.09 -13.54
CA PRO A 42 11.73 15.01 -14.59
C PRO A 42 11.64 16.44 -14.07
N VAL A 43 12.77 17.16 -14.12
CA VAL A 43 12.78 18.60 -13.87
C VAL A 43 11.90 19.25 -14.93
N ALA A 44 10.83 19.94 -14.51
CA ALA A 44 9.93 20.64 -15.41
C ALA A 44 10.74 21.57 -16.34
N GLY A 45 10.96 21.15 -17.59
CA GLY A 45 11.74 21.91 -18.57
C GLY A 45 12.58 21.11 -19.58
N ALA A 46 12.79 19.80 -19.43
CA ALA A 46 13.49 18.99 -20.44
C ALA A 46 12.49 18.10 -21.20
N GLY A 47 12.24 18.45 -22.47
CA GLY A 47 11.12 17.94 -23.27
C GLY A 47 11.26 16.53 -23.85
N GLY A 48 10.16 16.11 -24.49
CA GLY A 48 10.11 14.93 -25.36
C GLY A 48 8.75 14.24 -25.34
N ALA A 49 7.76 14.80 -26.04
CA ALA A 49 6.52 14.09 -26.34
C ALA A 49 6.80 12.96 -27.34
N THR A 50 6.37 11.72 -27.06
CA THR A 50 5.91 10.74 -28.06
C THR A 50 5.07 9.61 -27.44
N GLY A 51 3.73 9.70 -27.61
CA GLY A 51 2.76 8.60 -27.88
C GLY A 51 2.37 7.66 -26.73
N ALA A 52 1.12 7.24 -26.54
CA ALA A 52 -0.12 7.46 -27.28
C ALA A 52 -1.32 7.47 -26.32
N ALA A 53 -1.87 8.66 -26.05
CA ALA A 53 -3.20 8.86 -25.49
C ALA A 53 -3.90 10.08 -26.11
N ASP A 54 -3.49 10.45 -27.34
CA ASP A 54 -4.23 11.41 -28.15
C ASP A 54 -5.48 10.75 -28.73
N ALA A 55 -6.50 10.63 -27.90
CA ALA A 55 -7.90 10.63 -28.32
C ALA A 55 -8.81 10.90 -27.12
N LEU A 56 -8.70 12.09 -26.51
CA LEU A 56 -9.80 12.84 -25.86
C LEU A 56 -9.21 14.07 -25.13
N GLY A 57 -9.06 15.19 -25.85
CA GLY A 57 -8.82 16.50 -25.23
C GLY A 57 -7.62 17.27 -25.77
N ALA A 58 -7.63 17.59 -27.07
CA ALA A 58 -6.80 18.69 -27.56
C ALA A 58 -7.35 20.01 -26.97
N GLY A 59 -6.55 20.66 -26.12
CA GLY A 59 -6.93 21.94 -25.51
C GLY A 59 -5.81 22.58 -24.66
N ALA A 60 -4.82 23.16 -25.34
CA ALA A 60 -4.06 24.36 -24.97
C ALA A 60 -3.52 24.54 -23.52
N GLY A 61 -2.22 24.29 -23.36
CA GLY A 61 -1.24 25.30 -22.93
C GLY A 61 -1.35 25.97 -21.55
N GLY A 62 -0.38 25.65 -20.68
CA GLY A 62 0.28 26.66 -19.84
C GLY A 62 -0.18 26.73 -18.38
N THR A 63 0.64 26.12 -17.52
CA THR A 63 0.95 26.54 -16.14
C THR A 63 -0.21 27.12 -15.31
N GLY A 64 -0.99 26.22 -14.71
CA GLY A 64 -1.93 26.54 -13.62
C GLY A 64 -3.26 25.78 -13.69
N ALA A 65 -3.69 25.35 -14.87
CA ALA A 65 -4.99 24.71 -15.10
C ALA A 65 -4.98 23.16 -15.02
N ASP A 66 -3.80 22.53 -15.06
CA ASP A 66 -3.66 21.07 -15.25
C ASP A 66 -3.52 20.27 -13.93
N SER A 67 -3.44 20.94 -12.78
CA SER A 67 -3.27 20.27 -11.48
C SER A 67 -4.56 19.68 -10.94
N CYS A 68 -5.72 20.29 -11.23
CA CYS A 68 -7.02 19.79 -10.77
C CYS A 68 -7.38 18.43 -11.43
N PRO A 69 -7.20 18.23 -12.75
CA PRO A 69 -7.32 16.91 -13.37
C PRO A 69 -6.36 15.86 -12.78
N ARG A 70 -5.09 16.22 -12.54
CA ARG A 70 -4.06 15.28 -12.07
C ARG A 70 -4.25 14.86 -10.61
N TRP A 71 -4.65 15.77 -9.74
CA TRP A 71 -4.98 15.43 -8.36
C TRP A 71 -6.21 14.52 -8.27
N LEU A 72 -7.24 14.78 -9.06
CA LEU A 72 -8.41 13.90 -9.14
C LEU A 72 -8.05 12.52 -9.72
N TYR A 73 -7.18 12.46 -10.72
CA TYR A 73 -6.66 11.21 -11.26
C TYR A 73 -5.86 10.42 -10.22
N LEU A 74 -4.92 11.06 -9.51
CA LEU A 74 -4.16 10.46 -8.43
C LEU A 74 -5.08 9.90 -7.33
N VAL A 75 -5.91 10.76 -6.74
CA VAL A 75 -6.77 10.38 -5.62
C VAL A 75 -7.80 9.34 -6.04
N GLY A 76 -8.43 9.53 -7.21
CA GLY A 76 -9.44 8.61 -7.74
C GLY A 76 -8.87 7.21 -7.96
N THR A 77 -7.71 7.10 -8.62
CA THR A 77 -7.05 5.81 -8.88
C THR A 77 -6.58 5.15 -7.58
N CYS A 78 -5.88 5.88 -6.70
CA CYS A 78 -5.41 5.31 -5.43
C CYS A 78 -6.55 4.84 -4.52
N VAL A 79 -7.66 5.61 -4.43
CA VAL A 79 -8.82 5.20 -3.65
C VAL A 79 -9.50 3.98 -4.27
N LEU A 80 -9.65 3.94 -5.60
CA LEU A 80 -10.25 2.80 -6.29
C LEU A 80 -9.43 1.53 -6.08
N VAL A 81 -8.11 1.60 -6.27
CA VAL A 81 -7.17 0.49 -6.04
C VAL A 81 -7.27 0.01 -4.59
N ALA A 82 -7.13 0.91 -3.62
CA ALA A 82 -7.23 0.56 -2.20
C ALA A 82 -8.57 -0.11 -1.85
N VAL A 83 -9.70 0.37 -2.39
CA VAL A 83 -11.01 -0.26 -2.18
C VAL A 83 -11.03 -1.68 -2.75
N VAL A 84 -10.62 -1.86 -4.01
CA VAL A 84 -10.65 -3.16 -4.67
C VAL A 84 -9.73 -4.15 -3.95
N GLU A 85 -8.48 -3.75 -3.71
CA GLU A 85 -7.49 -4.63 -3.11
C GLU A 85 -7.85 -5.01 -1.68
N GLU A 86 -8.30 -4.07 -0.85
CA GLU A 86 -8.66 -4.40 0.53
C GLU A 86 -9.97 -5.19 0.61
N LEU A 87 -10.93 -4.98 -0.30
CA LEU A 87 -12.12 -5.84 -0.40
C LEU A 87 -11.76 -7.27 -0.81
N VAL A 88 -10.85 -7.44 -1.76
CA VAL A 88 -10.40 -8.77 -2.19
C VAL A 88 -9.56 -9.43 -1.11
N PHE A 89 -8.49 -8.80 -0.66
CA PHE A 89 -7.50 -9.40 0.23
C PHE A 89 -7.92 -9.38 1.69
N ARG A 90 -8.38 -8.24 2.21
CA ARG A 90 -8.60 -8.02 3.65
C ARG A 90 -10.05 -8.27 4.07
N SER A 91 -10.92 -8.51 3.11
CA SER A 91 -12.28 -8.97 3.33
C SER A 91 -12.50 -10.38 2.79
N LEU A 92 -12.60 -10.60 1.48
CA LEU A 92 -13.01 -11.91 0.94
C LEU A 92 -11.98 -13.02 1.20
N PHE A 93 -10.73 -12.81 0.77
CA PHE A 93 -9.68 -13.82 0.85
C PHE A 93 -9.27 -14.10 2.30
N LEU A 94 -9.08 -13.05 3.11
CA LEU A 94 -8.80 -13.20 4.55
C LEU A 94 -9.87 -14.02 5.27
N ARG A 95 -11.15 -13.78 5.00
CA ARG A 95 -12.24 -14.58 5.58
C ARG A 95 -12.20 -16.03 5.11
N ALA A 96 -11.91 -16.28 3.83
CA ALA A 96 -11.79 -17.63 3.29
C ALA A 96 -10.65 -18.41 3.96
N VAL A 97 -9.45 -17.82 4.06
CA VAL A 97 -8.29 -18.44 4.69
C VAL A 97 -8.49 -18.63 6.19
N ARG A 98 -9.17 -17.69 6.86
CA ARG A 98 -9.45 -17.80 8.30
C ARG A 98 -10.31 -19.01 8.68
N ARG A 99 -11.13 -19.53 7.76
CA ARG A 99 -11.93 -20.75 8.00
C ARG A 99 -11.07 -22.00 8.22
N VAL A 100 -9.85 -22.00 7.71
CA VAL A 100 -8.95 -23.18 7.73
C VAL A 100 -7.63 -22.91 8.46
N CYS A 101 -7.32 -21.66 8.77
CA CYS A 101 -6.08 -21.25 9.43
C CYS A 101 -6.34 -20.43 10.70
N GLY A 102 -5.39 -20.50 11.65
CA GLY A 102 -5.32 -19.58 12.78
C GLY A 102 -4.94 -18.15 12.36
N PRO A 103 -5.16 -17.14 13.21
CA PRO A 103 -4.96 -15.72 12.87
C PRO A 103 -3.60 -15.39 12.26
N LYS A 104 -2.46 -15.83 12.84
CA LYS A 104 -1.15 -15.51 12.25
C LYS A 104 -0.96 -16.15 10.88
N ALA A 105 -1.34 -17.43 10.75
CA ALA A 105 -1.25 -18.13 9.47
C ALA A 105 -2.11 -17.43 8.41
N THR A 106 -3.31 -16.95 8.77
CA THR A 106 -4.14 -16.13 7.89
C THR A 106 -3.45 -14.82 7.48
N ILE A 107 -2.87 -14.08 8.44
CA ILE A 107 -2.15 -12.83 8.18
C ILE A 107 -1.01 -13.08 7.18
N VAL A 108 -0.17 -14.08 7.44
CA VAL A 108 0.99 -14.38 6.59
C VAL A 108 0.54 -14.89 5.22
N ALA A 109 -0.38 -15.86 5.14
CA ALA A 109 -0.80 -16.44 3.87
C ALA A 109 -1.43 -15.39 2.95
N THR A 110 -2.30 -14.53 3.49
CA THR A 110 -2.93 -13.47 2.70
C THR A 110 -1.93 -12.41 2.22
N ALA A 111 -0.97 -12.06 3.08
CA ALA A 111 0.10 -11.12 2.73
C ALA A 111 1.08 -11.69 1.69
N VAL A 112 1.38 -12.99 1.73
CA VAL A 112 2.25 -13.64 0.72
C VAL A 112 1.62 -13.62 -0.66
N VAL A 113 0.32 -13.93 -0.79
CA VAL A 113 -0.37 -13.86 -2.09
C VAL A 113 -0.44 -12.42 -2.59
N PHE A 114 -0.75 -11.48 -1.70
CA PHE A 114 -0.72 -10.04 -2.02
C PHE A 114 0.65 -9.60 -2.55
N ALA A 115 1.72 -9.99 -1.85
CA ALA A 115 3.09 -9.68 -2.23
C ALA A 115 3.49 -10.31 -3.57
N ALA A 116 3.06 -11.55 -3.83
CA ALA A 116 3.37 -12.25 -5.07
C ALA A 116 2.84 -11.50 -6.30
N LEU A 117 1.66 -10.86 -6.22
CA LEU A 117 1.12 -10.05 -7.31
C LEU A 117 1.90 -8.75 -7.54
N HIS A 118 2.51 -8.19 -6.48
CA HIS A 118 3.31 -6.96 -6.55
C HIS A 118 4.74 -7.20 -7.02
N GLY A 119 5.27 -8.41 -6.85
CA GLY A 119 6.60 -8.81 -7.31
C GLY A 119 6.65 -9.27 -8.76
N LEU A 120 5.56 -9.15 -9.53
CA LEU A 120 5.51 -9.57 -10.93
C LEU A 120 6.26 -8.56 -11.84
N PRO A 121 7.03 -9.03 -12.83
CA PRO A 121 7.77 -8.18 -13.76
C PRO A 121 6.84 -7.58 -14.84
N ILE A 122 5.94 -6.69 -14.44
CA ILE A 122 4.98 -6.03 -15.34
C ILE A 122 5.50 -4.66 -15.77
N GLY A 123 5.31 -4.32 -17.05
CA GLY A 123 5.59 -3.00 -17.61
C GLY A 123 7.06 -2.60 -17.64
N ILE A 124 7.99 -3.57 -17.56
CA ILE A 124 9.42 -3.31 -17.67
C ILE A 124 9.73 -3.01 -19.14
N GLU A 125 10.08 -1.77 -19.41
CA GLU A 125 10.41 -1.28 -20.75
C GLU A 125 11.89 -0.87 -20.83
N GLY A 126 12.43 -0.85 -22.05
CA GLY A 126 13.83 -0.53 -22.31
C GLY A 126 14.80 -1.68 -21.99
N ASP A 127 16.06 -1.33 -21.70
CA ASP A 127 17.13 -2.27 -21.35
C ASP A 127 17.76 -1.92 -19.97
N PRO A 128 16.98 -2.01 -18.88
CA PRO A 128 17.48 -1.71 -17.55
C PRO A 128 18.46 -2.78 -17.06
N VAL A 129 19.34 -2.41 -16.13
CA VAL A 129 20.29 -3.35 -15.51
C VAL A 129 19.53 -4.48 -14.83
N ALA A 130 19.63 -5.70 -15.37
CA ALA A 130 18.84 -6.85 -14.95
C ALA A 130 18.96 -7.18 -13.45
N GLU A 131 20.15 -7.03 -12.88
CA GLU A 131 20.40 -7.24 -11.44
C GLU A 131 19.64 -6.24 -10.57
N LEU A 132 19.60 -4.97 -10.97
CA LEU A 132 18.86 -3.92 -10.26
C LEU A 132 17.36 -4.17 -10.33
N VAL A 133 16.84 -4.59 -11.49
CA VAL A 133 15.44 -4.96 -11.67
C VAL A 133 15.08 -6.16 -10.78
N ALA A 134 15.89 -7.22 -10.79
CA ALA A 134 15.65 -8.40 -9.96
C ALA A 134 15.67 -8.07 -8.45
N ALA A 135 16.64 -7.25 -8.02
CA ALA A 135 16.71 -6.77 -6.65
C ALA A 135 15.49 -5.91 -6.30
N SER A 136 15.04 -5.04 -7.21
CA SER A 136 13.86 -4.20 -7.02
C SER A 136 12.57 -5.00 -6.91
N LEU A 137 12.36 -6.01 -7.76
CA LEU A 137 11.19 -6.88 -7.69
C LEU A 137 11.17 -7.68 -6.38
N THR A 138 12.33 -8.16 -5.95
CA THR A 138 12.48 -8.84 -4.64
C THR A 138 12.10 -7.88 -3.51
N LEU A 139 12.57 -6.64 -3.57
CA LEU A 139 12.28 -5.65 -2.55
C LEU A 139 10.82 -5.21 -2.59
N LYS A 140 10.20 -5.13 -3.77
CA LYS A 140 8.78 -4.82 -3.94
C LYS A 140 7.90 -5.91 -3.36
N PHE A 141 8.28 -7.18 -3.56
CA PHE A 141 7.65 -8.31 -2.88
C PHE A 141 7.75 -8.15 -1.35
N LEU A 142 8.93 -7.83 -0.82
CA LEU A 142 9.12 -7.65 0.63
C LEU A 142 8.34 -6.46 1.20
N GLU A 143 8.30 -5.34 0.48
CA GLU A 143 7.49 -4.17 0.82
C GLU A 143 6.02 -4.54 0.92
N ALA A 144 5.47 -5.15 -0.15
CA ALA A 144 4.07 -5.55 -0.22
C ALA A 144 3.73 -6.63 0.82
N LEU A 145 4.67 -7.53 1.14
CA LEU A 145 4.52 -8.51 2.21
C LEU A 145 4.41 -7.83 3.58
N ALA A 146 5.33 -6.91 3.89
CA ALA A 146 5.31 -6.16 5.15
C ALA A 146 4.03 -5.33 5.28
N PHE A 147 3.67 -4.61 4.22
CA PHE A 147 2.43 -3.84 4.12
C PHE A 147 1.20 -4.72 4.34
N GLY A 148 1.15 -5.86 3.67
CA GLY A 148 0.03 -6.79 3.75
C GLY A 148 -0.12 -7.43 5.13
N ILE A 149 0.99 -7.74 5.81
CA ILE A 149 0.99 -8.20 7.20
C ILE A 149 0.41 -7.11 8.11
N VAL A 150 0.85 -5.87 7.96
CA VAL A 150 0.39 -4.74 8.77
C VAL A 150 -1.11 -4.56 8.65
N LEU A 151 -1.66 -4.41 7.44
CA LEU A 151 -3.09 -4.18 7.24
C LEU A 151 -3.94 -5.36 7.71
N ALA A 152 -3.54 -6.60 7.42
CA ALA A 152 -4.24 -7.78 7.92
C ALA A 152 -4.22 -7.84 9.46
N ALA A 153 -3.07 -7.59 10.09
CA ALA A 153 -2.95 -7.60 11.54
C ALA A 153 -3.78 -6.50 12.21
N MET A 154 -3.93 -5.33 11.57
CA MET A 154 -4.80 -4.26 12.07
C MET A 154 -6.26 -4.75 12.22
N LEU A 155 -6.79 -5.51 11.25
CA LEU A 155 -8.14 -6.07 11.33
C LEU A 155 -8.30 -7.07 12.47
N PHE A 156 -7.30 -7.90 12.74
CA PHE A 156 -7.30 -8.81 13.89
C PHE A 156 -7.08 -8.10 15.24
N ARG A 157 -6.73 -6.82 15.24
CA ARG A 157 -6.43 -6.02 16.44
C ARG A 157 -7.43 -4.88 16.67
N GLY A 158 -8.63 -4.99 16.08
CA GLY A 158 -9.72 -4.04 16.30
C GLY A 158 -9.75 -2.86 15.32
N GLY A 159 -8.89 -2.87 14.29
CA GLY A 159 -9.05 -2.03 13.12
C GLY A 159 -10.27 -2.42 12.30
N THR A 160 -10.75 -1.50 11.48
CA THR A 160 -11.91 -1.71 10.61
C THR A 160 -11.50 -1.75 9.14
N LEU A 161 -12.34 -2.34 8.30
CA LEU A 161 -12.09 -2.37 6.85
C LEU A 161 -11.95 -0.95 6.23
N PRO A 162 -12.79 0.04 6.60
CA PRO A 162 -12.59 1.42 6.15
C PRO A 162 -11.25 2.02 6.57
N LEU A 163 -10.74 1.69 7.77
CA LEU A 163 -9.43 2.18 8.22
C LEU A 163 -8.30 1.65 7.33
N VAL A 164 -8.29 0.35 7.02
CA VAL A 164 -7.24 -0.23 6.16
C VAL A 164 -7.34 0.27 4.72
N ILE A 165 -8.55 0.46 4.18
CA ILE A 165 -8.77 1.11 2.88
C ILE A 165 -8.19 2.53 2.88
N ALA A 166 -8.51 3.33 3.91
CA ALA A 166 -8.03 4.69 4.01
C ALA A 166 -6.49 4.76 4.11
N LEU A 167 -5.88 3.89 4.92
CA LEU A 167 -4.43 3.82 5.05
C LEU A 167 -3.74 3.38 3.76
N HIS A 168 -4.34 2.43 3.03
CA HIS A 168 -3.85 2.01 1.73
C HIS A 168 -3.90 3.15 0.73
N ALA A 169 -5.07 3.81 0.58
CA ALA A 169 -5.19 4.96 -0.31
C ALA A 169 -4.21 6.08 0.06
N VAL A 170 -4.02 6.37 1.35
CA VAL A 170 -3.06 7.39 1.81
C VAL A 170 -1.62 7.00 1.48
N PHE A 171 -1.24 5.74 1.65
CA PHE A 171 0.07 5.25 1.26
C PHE A 171 0.31 5.50 -0.22
N ASP A 172 -0.61 5.07 -1.09
CA ASP A 172 -0.48 5.23 -2.55
C ASP A 172 -0.48 6.69 -2.98
N ILE A 173 -1.37 7.52 -2.43
CA ILE A 173 -1.44 8.95 -2.76
C ILE A 173 -0.10 9.62 -2.47
N ILE A 174 0.50 9.35 -1.32
CA ILE A 174 1.79 9.94 -0.96
C ILE A 174 2.90 9.35 -1.84
N TYR A 175 2.93 8.03 -2.01
CA TYR A 175 3.96 7.32 -2.77
C TYR A 175 4.01 7.76 -4.24
N PHE A 176 2.84 7.94 -4.87
CA PHE A 176 2.70 8.30 -6.28
C PHE A 176 2.47 9.80 -6.53
N ALA A 177 2.44 10.64 -5.49
CA ALA A 177 2.28 12.09 -5.65
C ALA A 177 3.34 12.69 -6.60
N GLY A 178 4.61 12.35 -6.42
CA GLY A 178 5.69 12.81 -7.28
C GLY A 178 5.49 12.39 -8.75
N PRO A 179 5.44 11.07 -9.03
CA PRO A 179 5.21 10.55 -10.38
C PRO A 179 4.00 11.17 -11.09
N VAL A 180 2.83 11.26 -10.42
CA VAL A 180 1.60 11.71 -11.09
C VAL A 180 1.50 13.23 -11.18
N LEU A 181 1.85 13.97 -10.12
CA LEU A 181 1.69 15.43 -10.10
C LEU A 181 2.79 16.14 -10.90
N ILE A 182 4.00 15.59 -10.92
CA ILE A 182 5.15 16.15 -11.63
C ILE A 182 5.35 15.44 -12.99
N GLY A 183 5.44 14.10 -12.98
CA GLY A 183 5.67 13.30 -14.18
C GLY A 183 4.44 13.12 -15.08
N GLY A 184 3.24 13.31 -14.53
CA GLY A 184 1.98 13.36 -15.29
C GLY A 184 1.22 12.04 -15.36
N ASP A 185 1.81 10.91 -14.95
CA ASP A 185 1.14 9.60 -14.93
C ASP A 185 1.71 8.66 -13.85
N PHE A 186 1.03 7.54 -13.61
CA PHE A 186 1.55 6.46 -12.77
C PHE A 186 2.70 5.73 -13.49
N PRO A 187 3.70 5.22 -12.75
CA PRO A 187 4.74 4.39 -13.33
C PRO A 187 4.16 3.15 -14.01
N ALA A 188 4.60 2.85 -15.23
CA ALA A 188 4.22 1.63 -15.95
C ALA A 188 4.74 0.35 -15.26
N THR A 189 5.79 0.48 -14.42
CA THR A 189 6.37 -0.61 -13.65
C THR A 189 6.66 -0.21 -12.21
N TYR A 190 6.63 -1.20 -11.33
CA TYR A 190 7.08 -1.08 -9.93
C TYR A 190 8.56 -1.41 -9.74
N ALA A 191 9.25 -1.89 -10.77
CA ALA A 191 10.68 -2.13 -10.70
C ALA A 191 11.43 -0.79 -10.72
N ALA A 192 12.23 -0.53 -9.68
CA ALA A 192 13.16 0.59 -9.72
C ALA A 192 14.27 0.30 -10.74
N THR A 193 14.46 1.23 -11.66
CA THR A 193 15.52 1.20 -12.68
C THR A 193 16.65 2.18 -12.37
N THR A 194 16.52 2.92 -11.26
CA THR A 194 17.46 3.95 -10.79
C THR A 194 17.87 3.68 -9.34
N PRO A 195 19.04 4.17 -8.90
CA PRO A 195 19.45 4.06 -7.50
C PRO A 195 18.52 4.79 -6.50
N ALA A 196 17.97 5.95 -6.88
CA ALA A 196 17.07 6.71 -6.02
C ALA A 196 15.69 6.01 -5.87
N GLY A 197 15.13 5.49 -6.95
CA GLY A 197 13.96 4.60 -6.91
C GLY A 197 14.19 3.35 -6.05
N PHE A 198 15.37 2.73 -6.14
CA PHE A 198 15.71 1.59 -5.29
C PHE A 198 15.82 1.98 -3.82
N ALA A 199 16.46 3.12 -3.51
CA ALA A 199 16.57 3.65 -2.15
C ALA A 199 15.20 4.00 -1.55
N SER A 200 14.30 4.59 -2.35
CA SER A 200 12.91 4.87 -2.01
C SER A 200 12.17 3.59 -1.59
N LEU A 201 12.26 2.55 -2.41
CA LEU A 201 11.67 1.24 -2.13
C LEU A 201 12.26 0.57 -0.88
N ALA A 202 13.58 0.67 -0.70
CA ALA A 202 14.27 0.14 0.48
C ALA A 202 13.82 0.82 1.77
N ALA A 203 13.72 2.15 1.77
CA ALA A 203 13.30 2.92 2.93
C ALA A 203 11.87 2.57 3.36
N ALA A 204 10.94 2.52 2.41
CA ALA A 204 9.56 2.13 2.69
C ALA A 204 9.49 0.71 3.27
N THR A 205 10.20 -0.24 2.65
CA THR A 205 10.28 -1.64 3.13
C THR A 205 10.78 -1.72 4.56
N LEU A 206 11.86 -1.02 4.90
CA LEU A 206 12.45 -1.04 6.24
C LEU A 206 11.50 -0.45 7.31
N ILE A 207 10.82 0.65 6.99
CA ILE A 207 9.87 1.29 7.90
C ILE A 207 8.66 0.37 8.15
N LEU A 208 8.15 -0.29 7.10
CA LEU A 208 7.03 -1.23 7.20
C LEU A 208 7.40 -2.55 7.88
N ALA A 209 8.66 -2.98 7.79
CA ALA A 209 9.14 -4.20 8.43
C ALA A 209 8.99 -4.16 9.96
N ILE A 210 9.09 -2.98 10.58
CA ILE A 210 8.98 -2.79 12.03
C ILE A 210 7.58 -3.21 12.54
N PRO A 211 6.46 -2.55 12.13
CA PRO A 211 5.13 -2.95 12.58
C PRO A 211 4.72 -4.34 12.09
N ALA A 212 5.25 -4.81 10.95
CA ALA A 212 5.01 -6.18 10.47
C ALA A 212 5.62 -7.22 11.43
N ALA A 213 6.90 -7.06 11.80
CA ALA A 213 7.58 -7.92 12.76
C ALA A 213 6.93 -7.87 14.14
N CYS A 214 6.52 -6.68 14.60
CA CYS A 214 5.77 -6.54 15.85
C CYS A 214 4.44 -7.30 15.80
N ALA A 215 3.72 -7.28 14.68
CA ALA A 215 2.47 -8.00 14.51
C ALA A 215 2.66 -9.51 14.75
N LEU A 216 3.68 -10.10 14.15
CA LEU A 216 3.91 -11.55 14.21
C LEU A 216 4.39 -12.04 15.59
N ARG A 217 4.86 -11.14 16.45
CA ARG A 217 5.29 -11.44 17.84
C ARG A 217 4.14 -11.53 18.84
N PHE A 218 2.96 -11.00 18.54
CA PHE A 218 1.82 -11.11 19.47
C PHE A 218 1.38 -12.57 19.66
N PRO A 219 0.89 -12.97 20.84
CA PRO A 219 0.32 -14.30 21.02
C PRO A 219 -0.98 -14.43 20.22
N GLU A 220 -1.28 -15.64 19.72
CA GLU A 220 -2.50 -15.92 18.94
C GLU A 220 -3.78 -15.49 19.66
N SER A 221 -3.82 -15.64 20.99
CA SER A 221 -4.94 -15.22 21.84
C SER A 221 -5.24 -13.72 21.82
N SER A 222 -4.30 -12.88 21.33
CA SER A 222 -4.52 -11.44 21.20
C SER A 222 -5.24 -11.03 19.92
N PHE A 223 -5.41 -11.96 18.98
CA PHE A 223 -6.09 -11.71 17.71
C PHE A 223 -7.56 -12.11 17.79
N SER A 224 -8.43 -11.20 17.39
CA SER A 224 -9.87 -11.44 17.31
C SER A 224 -10.41 -10.67 16.12
N LEU A 225 -11.05 -11.38 15.19
CA LEU A 225 -11.89 -10.74 14.20
C LEU A 225 -13.23 -10.42 14.85
N GLY A 226 -13.73 -9.21 14.67
CA GLY A 226 -15.04 -8.78 15.18
C GLY A 226 -16.24 -9.40 14.46
N PHE A 227 -16.04 -10.47 13.67
CA PHE A 227 -17.12 -11.15 12.95
C PHE A 227 -17.70 -12.30 13.76
N PRO A 228 -19.00 -12.58 13.67
CA PRO A 228 -19.56 -13.82 14.22
C PRO A 228 -18.88 -15.01 13.56
N GLU A 229 -18.48 -16.00 14.37
CA GLU A 229 -17.98 -17.29 13.89
C GLU A 229 -19.04 -17.90 12.96
N PRO A 230 -18.67 -18.41 11.77
CA PRO A 230 -19.61 -19.14 10.94
C PRO A 230 -20.03 -20.41 11.68
N HIS A 231 -21.33 -20.49 11.98
CA HIS A 231 -21.99 -21.70 12.47
C HIS A 231 -22.01 -22.79 11.41
#